data_AF-A0A813E2P6-F1
#
_entry.id   AF-A0A813E2P6-F1
#
_cell.length_a   1.000
_cell.length_b   1.000
_cell.length_c   1.000
_cell.angle_alpha   90.00
_cell.angle_beta   90.00
_cell.angle_gamma   90.00
#
_symmetry.space_group_name_H-M   'P 1'
#
loop_
_entity.id
_entity.type
_entity.pdbx_description
1 polymer ?
#
loop_
_entity_poly.entity_id
_entity_poly.type
_entity_poly.pdbx_seq_one_letter_code
_entity_poly.pdbx_strand_id
1 'polypeptide(L)'
;TFIANRFSYAINLKGPSFIVNTACSASLVAMHAAKSHLLMPHDPLDGCVCAGISLNMSPIVWAGNCAGNMLSFRGRCFTFNSSADGYGRGEGCAAVVISRGEYASDDSSTYALLAGSHTNSD
;
A
#
# COMPACT_ATOMS: atom_id res chain seq x y z
N THR A 1 5.97 10.67 -8.93
CA THR A 1 4.79 10.63 -9.83
C THR A 1 4.93 9.70 -11.02
N PHE A 2 6.14 9.48 -11.57
CA PHE A 2 6.32 8.74 -12.83
C PHE A 2 5.67 7.35 -12.88
N ILE A 3 5.82 6.53 -11.83
CA ILE A 3 5.27 5.16 -11.81
C ILE A 3 3.74 5.15 -11.88
N ALA A 4 3.07 6.01 -11.09
CA ALA A 4 1.61 6.12 -11.10
C ALA A 4 1.10 6.61 -12.46
N ASN A 5 1.71 7.65 -13.03
CA ASN A 5 1.27 8.20 -14.32
C ASN A 5 1.54 7.25 -15.49
N ARG A 6 2.67 6.52 -15.46
CA ARG A 6 2.97 5.46 -16.44
C ARG A 6 1.92 4.35 -16.39
N PHE A 7 1.57 3.92 -15.19
CA PHE A 7 0.53 2.91 -14.99
C PHE A 7 -0.81 3.40 -15.54
N SER A 8 -1.26 4.58 -15.11
CA SER A 8 -2.50 5.21 -15.60
C SER A 8 -2.52 5.37 -17.12
N TYR A 9 -1.41 5.80 -17.73
CA TYR A 9 -1.29 5.91 -19.18
C TYR A 9 -1.39 4.55 -19.88
N ALA A 10 -0.69 3.53 -19.38
CA ALA A 10 -0.62 2.20 -20.00
C ALA A 10 -1.98 1.50 -20.08
N ILE A 11 -2.87 1.74 -19.11
CA ILE A 11 -4.23 1.19 -19.08
C ILE A 11 -5.32 2.26 -19.29
N ASN A 12 -4.95 3.42 -19.82
CA ASN A 12 -5.84 4.52 -20.20
C ASN A 12 -6.78 5.04 -19.07
N LEU A 13 -6.34 5.01 -17.81
CA LEU A 13 -7.05 5.62 -16.69
C LEU A 13 -6.97 7.14 -16.75
N LYS A 14 -8.08 7.82 -16.41
CA LYS A 14 -8.22 9.29 -16.48
C LYS A 14 -8.45 9.98 -15.13
N GLY A 15 -8.63 9.20 -14.07
CA GLY A 15 -8.80 9.73 -12.72
C GLY A 15 -7.49 10.24 -12.09
N PRO A 16 -7.54 10.63 -10.80
CA PRO A 16 -6.37 11.06 -10.04
C PRO A 16 -5.23 10.02 -10.07
N SER A 17 -3.99 10.51 -10.25
CA SER A 17 -2.81 9.65 -10.37
C SER A 17 -1.65 10.26 -9.58
N PHE A 18 -1.30 9.63 -8.45
CA PHE A 18 -0.29 10.13 -7.52
C PHE A 18 0.46 9.00 -6.81
N ILE A 19 1.56 9.34 -6.14
CA ILE A 19 2.34 8.41 -5.31
C ILE A 19 2.14 8.81 -3.86
N VAL A 20 1.92 7.82 -3.00
CA VAL A 20 1.95 7.97 -1.55
C VAL A 20 3.27 7.41 -1.03
N ASN A 21 3.95 8.19 -0.18
CA ASN A 21 5.16 7.76 0.50
C ASN A 21 5.07 8.13 1.99
N THR A 22 4.53 7.20 2.78
CA THR A 22 4.49 7.31 4.25
C THR A 22 5.32 6.19 4.88
N ALA A 23 6.45 5.86 4.26
CA ALA A 23 7.31 4.73 4.62
C ALA A 23 6.53 3.40 4.67
N CYS A 24 6.58 2.67 5.79
CA CYS A 24 6.02 1.33 5.93
C CYS A 24 4.49 1.27 5.75
N SER A 25 3.77 2.38 5.91
CA SER A 25 2.31 2.44 5.79
C SER A 25 1.82 2.88 4.41
N ALA A 26 2.72 3.13 3.46
CA ALA A 26 2.40 3.80 2.18
C ALA A 26 1.26 3.14 1.40
N SER A 27 1.21 1.81 1.35
CA SER A 27 0.14 1.07 0.66
C SER A 27 -1.22 1.22 1.34
N LEU A 28 -1.27 1.20 2.67
CA LEU A 28 -2.50 1.39 3.43
C LEU A 28 -3.01 2.83 3.33
N VAL A 29 -2.10 3.81 3.37
CA VAL A 29 -2.45 5.23 3.18
C VAL A 29 -2.94 5.48 1.74
N ALA A 30 -2.38 4.80 0.74
CA ALA A 30 -2.90 4.84 -0.63
C ALA A 30 -4.34 4.30 -0.72
N MET A 31 -4.65 3.20 -0.03
CA MET A 31 -6.02 2.67 0.06
C MET A 31 -6.97 3.64 0.80
N HIS A 32 -6.49 4.29 1.86
CA HIS A 32 -7.27 5.32 2.56
C HIS A 32 -7.61 6.49 1.63
N ALA A 33 -6.62 7.02 0.90
CA ALA A 33 -6.82 8.10 -0.05
C ALA A 33 -7.79 7.71 -1.18
N ALA A 34 -7.68 6.49 -1.73
CA ALA A 34 -8.60 5.99 -2.74
C ALA A 34 -10.05 5.94 -2.24
N LYS A 35 -10.29 5.48 -1.01
CA LYS A 35 -11.62 5.52 -0.40
C LYS A 35 -12.15 6.96 -0.30
N SER A 36 -11.32 7.90 0.16
CA SER A 36 -11.71 9.31 0.27
C SER A 36 -12.07 9.92 -1.09
N HIS A 37 -11.32 9.58 -2.15
CA HIS A 37 -11.63 10.02 -3.51
C HIS A 37 -12.92 9.38 -4.07
N LEU A 38 -13.13 8.07 -3.88
CA LEU A 38 -14.34 7.37 -4.34
C LEU A 38 -15.61 7.92 -3.69
N LEU A 39 -15.52 8.39 -2.44
CA LEU A 39 -16.65 8.95 -1.69
C LEU A 39 -16.85 10.45 -1.92
N MET A 40 -15.99 11.11 -2.70
CA MET A 40 -16.10 12.54 -2.95
C MET A 40 -17.30 12.84 -3.86
N PRO A 41 -18.20 13.77 -3.48
CA PRO A 41 -19.48 13.96 -4.19
C PRO A 41 -19.36 14.65 -5.54
N HIS A 42 -18.27 15.41 -5.78
CA HIS A 42 -18.13 16.28 -6.95
C HIS A 42 -17.36 15.65 -8.12
N ASP A 43 -16.80 14.45 -7.95
CA ASP A 43 -16.07 13.73 -9.00
C ASP A 43 -16.29 12.22 -8.85
N PRO A 44 -17.39 11.68 -9.39
CA PRO A 44 -17.74 10.28 -9.19
C PRO A 44 -16.76 9.37 -9.95
N LEU A 45 -15.85 8.75 -9.21
CA LEU A 45 -14.99 7.69 -9.75
C LEU A 45 -15.72 6.34 -9.75
N ASP A 46 -15.60 5.58 -10.84
CA ASP A 46 -16.14 4.21 -10.93
C ASP A 46 -15.32 3.24 -10.07
N GLY A 47 -14.02 3.47 -10.01
CA GLY A 47 -13.09 2.68 -9.24
C GLY A 47 -11.72 3.33 -9.13
N CYS A 48 -10.88 2.75 -8.30
CA CYS A 48 -9.50 3.16 -8.05
C CYS A 48 -8.61 1.93 -8.04
N VAL A 49 -7.41 2.07 -8.62
CA VAL A 49 -6.36 1.06 -8.49
C VAL A 49 -5.40 1.51 -7.40
N CYS A 50 -5.25 0.71 -6.36
CA CYS A 50 -4.25 0.91 -5.32
C CYS A 50 -3.15 -0.11 -5.49
N ALA A 51 -1.92 0.35 -5.72
CA ALA A 51 -0.76 -0.51 -5.84
C ALA A 51 0.34 -0.11 -4.86
N GLY A 52 1.03 -1.10 -4.32
CA GLY A 52 2.20 -0.94 -3.46
C GLY A 52 3.36 -1.80 -3.98
N ILE A 53 4.57 -1.26 -3.95
CA ILE A 53 5.78 -1.96 -4.34
C ILE A 53 6.92 -1.62 -3.38
N SER A 54 7.71 -2.63 -3.01
CA SER A 54 8.93 -2.49 -2.23
C SER A 54 10.00 -3.40 -2.80
N LEU A 55 11.15 -2.82 -3.15
CA LEU A 55 12.31 -3.52 -3.72
C LEU A 55 13.60 -3.04 -3.03
N ASN A 56 14.52 -3.97 -2.81
CA ASN A 56 15.79 -3.81 -2.13
C ASN A 56 16.94 -3.77 -3.14
N MET A 57 16.87 -2.81 -4.07
CA MET A 57 17.81 -2.69 -5.19
C MET A 57 19.19 -2.11 -4.81
N SER A 58 19.37 -1.66 -3.56
CA SER A 58 20.62 -1.05 -3.10
C SER A 58 20.94 -1.45 -1.67
N PRO A 59 22.22 -1.74 -1.36
CA PRO A 59 22.67 -2.04 -0.01
C PRO A 59 22.68 -0.81 0.91
N ILE A 60 22.57 0.41 0.39
CA ILE A 60 22.63 1.64 1.20
C ILE A 60 21.51 1.68 2.25
N VAL A 61 20.28 1.34 1.84
CA VAL A 61 19.13 1.30 2.76
C VAL A 61 19.33 0.19 3.79
N TRP A 62 19.92 -0.95 3.39
CA TRP A 62 20.24 -2.03 4.31
C TRP A 62 21.25 -1.58 5.38
N ALA A 63 22.36 -0.97 4.96
CA ALA A 63 23.38 -0.46 5.86
C ALA A 63 22.83 0.62 6.81
N GLY A 64 22.00 1.53 6.31
CA GLY A 64 21.31 2.53 7.14
C GLY A 64 20.40 1.90 8.20
N ASN A 65 19.60 0.89 7.82
CA ASN A 65 18.72 0.19 8.74
C ASN A 65 19.49 -0.65 9.78
N CYS A 66 20.64 -1.21 9.41
CA CYS A 66 21.56 -1.85 10.36
C CYS A 66 22.12 -0.83 11.36
N ALA A 67 22.62 0.31 10.88
CA ALA A 67 23.17 1.36 11.74
C ALA A 67 22.12 1.93 12.71
N GLY A 68 20.84 1.93 12.31
CA GLY A 68 19.70 2.29 13.15
C GLY A 68 19.21 1.17 14.08
N ASN A 69 19.90 0.02 14.17
CA ASN A 69 19.49 -1.17 14.95
C ASN A 69 18.05 -1.64 14.64
N MET A 70 17.60 -1.49 13.39
CA MET A 70 16.23 -1.86 13.00
C MET A 70 16.11 -3.30 12.52
N LEU A 71 17.19 -3.88 12.00
CA LEU A 71 17.18 -5.20 11.37
C LEU A 71 17.52 -6.30 12.37
N SER A 72 16.78 -7.40 12.30
CA SER A 72 17.11 -8.63 13.05
C SER A 72 18.42 -9.20 12.55
N PHE A 73 19.30 -9.63 13.46
CA PHE A 73 20.56 -10.29 13.10
C PHE A 73 20.32 -11.66 12.44
N ARG A 74 19.13 -12.23 12.68
CA ARG A 74 18.69 -13.51 12.12
C ARG A 74 17.90 -13.33 10.81
N GLY A 75 17.72 -12.09 10.35
CA GLY A 75 17.09 -11.76 9.07
C GLY A 75 15.60 -12.09 8.97
N ARG A 76 14.89 -12.27 10.10
CA ARG A 76 13.45 -12.61 10.11
C ARG A 76 12.70 -11.75 11.11
N CYS A 77 11.40 -11.59 10.88
CA CYS A 77 10.49 -10.98 11.84
C CYS A 77 10.02 -12.04 12.83
N PHE A 78 10.35 -11.87 14.12
CA PHE A 78 9.84 -12.71 15.20
C PHE A 78 8.64 -12.04 15.88
N THR A 79 7.59 -11.77 15.10
CA THR A 79 6.42 -11.02 15.56
C THR A 79 5.83 -11.63 16.84
N PHE A 80 5.70 -10.81 17.88
CA PHE A 80 5.19 -11.19 19.21
C PHE A 80 6.02 -12.24 19.98
N ASN A 81 7.25 -12.54 19.56
CA ASN A 81 8.14 -13.44 20.27
C ASN A 81 9.02 -12.68 21.29
N SER A 82 9.31 -13.30 22.44
CA SER A 82 10.18 -12.74 23.48
C SER A 82 11.63 -12.51 23.03
N SER A 83 12.08 -13.21 21.98
CA SER A 83 13.42 -13.10 21.41
C SER A 83 13.49 -12.20 20.17
N ALA A 84 12.49 -11.35 19.95
CA ALA A 84 12.48 -10.41 18.83
C ALA A 84 13.58 -9.34 18.98
N ASP A 85 14.41 -9.18 17.95
CA ASP A 85 15.60 -8.32 17.92
C ASP A 85 15.58 -7.31 16.75
N GLY A 86 14.46 -7.20 16.03
CA GLY A 86 14.30 -6.35 14.85
C GLY A 86 13.41 -7.00 13.80
N TYR A 87 13.38 -6.43 12.59
CA TYR A 87 12.62 -6.99 11.47
C TYR A 87 13.54 -7.49 10.34
N GLY A 88 13.06 -8.46 9.56
CA GLY A 88 13.67 -8.89 8.31
C GLY A 88 13.10 -8.08 7.14
N ARG A 89 13.95 -7.58 6.23
CA ARG A 89 13.46 -6.87 5.04
C ARG A 89 12.87 -7.86 4.04
N GLY A 90 11.71 -7.52 3.49
CA GLY A 90 11.07 -8.23 2.40
C GLY A 90 11.05 -7.39 1.13
N GLU A 91 10.68 -8.05 0.03
CA GLU A 91 10.34 -7.40 -1.25
C GLU A 91 8.95 -7.89 -1.66
N GLY A 92 8.26 -7.08 -2.44
CA GLY A 92 6.96 -7.48 -2.97
C GLY A 92 6.26 -6.37 -3.72
N CYS A 93 5.32 -6.77 -4.57
CA CYS A 93 4.36 -5.90 -5.19
C CYS A 93 2.95 -6.48 -5.03
N ALA A 94 1.97 -5.60 -4.87
CA ALA A 94 0.57 -5.97 -4.83
C ALA A 94 -0.27 -4.83 -5.39
N ALA A 95 -1.40 -5.17 -6.00
CA ALA A 95 -2.39 -4.20 -6.46
C ALA A 95 -3.79 -4.72 -6.18
N VAL A 96 -4.69 -3.82 -5.85
CA VAL A 96 -6.13 -4.09 -5.67
C VAL A 96 -6.94 -3.04 -6.42
N VAL A 97 -8.10 -3.47 -6.91
CA VAL A 97 -9.11 -2.57 -7.47
C VAL A 97 -10.17 -2.36 -6.40
N ILE A 98 -10.51 -1.10 -6.15
CA ILE A 98 -11.54 -0.70 -5.20
C ILE A 98 -12.61 0.04 -5.99
N SER A 99 -13.85 -0.42 -5.93
CA SER A 99 -15.02 0.24 -6.53
C SER A 99 -16.08 0.50 -5.46
N ARG A 100 -17.07 1.33 -5.81
CA ARG A 100 -18.27 1.51 -4.98
C ARG A 100 -19.25 0.39 -5.28
N GLY A 101 -19.87 -0.17 -4.25
CA GLY A 101 -20.88 -1.22 -4.39
C GLY A 101 -21.28 -1.81 -3.05
N GLU A 102 -22.33 -2.61 -3.08
CA GLU A 102 -22.71 -3.45 -1.95
C GLU A 102 -21.89 -4.75 -2.00
N TYR A 103 -21.44 -5.21 -0.84
CA TYR A 103 -20.78 -6.51 -0.75
C TYR A 103 -21.84 -7.60 -0.95
N ALA A 104 -21.72 -8.33 -2.06
CA ALA A 104 -22.52 -9.52 -2.33
C ALA A 104 -21.64 -10.77 -2.17
N SER A 105 -22.00 -11.67 -1.26
CA SER A 105 -21.23 -12.90 -0.98
C SER A 105 -21.09 -13.83 -2.18
N ASP A 106 -22.01 -13.73 -3.14
CA ASP A 106 -22.08 -14.61 -4.32
C ASP A 106 -21.32 -14.01 -5.52
N ASP A 107 -20.81 -12.78 -5.40
CA ASP A 107 -19.97 -12.17 -6.43
C ASP A 107 -18.52 -12.62 -6.28
N SER A 108 -18.14 -13.61 -7.10
CA SER A 108 -16.76 -14.14 -7.17
C SER A 108 -15.69 -13.09 -7.48
N SER A 109 -16.06 -11.89 -7.95
CA SER A 109 -15.12 -10.80 -8.23
C SER A 109 -14.82 -9.91 -7.01
N THR A 110 -15.60 -10.04 -5.93
CA THR A 110 -15.43 -9.25 -4.71
C THR A 110 -14.71 -10.06 -3.62
N TYR A 111 -13.45 -9.73 -3.35
CA TYR A 111 -12.65 -10.43 -2.33
C TYR A 111 -12.97 -10.02 -0.89
N ALA A 112 -13.26 -8.74 -0.65
CA ALA A 112 -13.48 -8.19 0.69
C ALA A 112 -14.17 -6.82 0.64
N LEU A 113 -14.78 -6.41 1.75
CA LEU A 113 -15.35 -5.08 1.96
C LEU A 113 -14.37 -4.16 2.71
N LEU A 114 -14.08 -2.98 2.15
CA LEU A 114 -13.32 -1.92 2.84
C LEU A 114 -14.23 -1.11 3.80
N ALA A 115 -14.58 -1.72 4.94
CA ALA A 115 -15.52 -1.16 5.90
C ALA A 115 -15.08 0.22 6.45
N GLY A 116 -13.80 0.40 6.75
CA GLY A 116 -13.27 1.61 7.38
C GLY A 116 -11.79 1.81 7.07
N SER A 117 -11.31 3.06 7.13
CA SER A 117 -9.88 3.39 7.13
C SER A 117 -9.65 4.72 7.84
N HIS A 118 -8.49 4.87 8.49
CA HIS A 118 -8.12 6.06 9.22
C HIS A 118 -6.60 6.24 9.20
N THR A 119 -6.13 7.49 9.27
CA THR A 119 -4.72 7.84 9.33
C THR A 119 -4.53 8.99 10.33
N ASN A 120 -3.48 8.90 11.14
CA ASN A 120 -3.04 9.95 12.06
C ASN A 120 -1.50 10.05 12.07
N SER A 121 -0.96 10.94 12.90
CA SER A 121 0.45 10.99 13.26
C SER A 121 0.55 10.99 14.78
N ASP A 122 1.58 10.32 15.28
CA ASP A 122 2.20 10.57 16.60
C ASP A 122 2.70 12.02 16.66
#